data_AF-E5G7V8-F1
#
_entry.id   AF-E5G7V8-F1
#
_cell.length_a   1.000
_cell.length_b   1.000
_cell.length_c   1.000
_cell.angle_alpha   90.00
_cell.angle_beta   90.00
_cell.angle_gamma   90.00
#
_symmetry.space_group_name_H-M   'P 1'
#
loop_
_entity.id
_entity.type
_entity.pdbx_description
1 polymer ?
#
loop_
_entity_poly.entity_id
_entity_poly.type
_entity_poly.pdbx_seq_one_letter_code
_entity_poly.pdbx_strand_id
1 'polypeptide(L)'
;KGELVVLGRNGSDYSAAVLAACLRADCCEIWTDVDGVYTCDPRQVPDARLLKSMSYQEAMELSYFGAKVLHPRTITPIAQFQIPCLIKNTGNPQAPGTLIGASSDDDNLPVKGISNLNNMAMFSVSGPGMKGMIGMAARVFAVMSRAGISVVL
;
A
#
# COMPACT_ATOMS: atom_id res chain seq x y z
N LYS A 1 -15.69 17.24 19.53
CA LYS A 1 -14.85 18.33 20.11
C LYS A 1 -13.61 18.46 19.24
N GLY A 2 -13.06 19.65 19.05
CA GLY A 2 -11.85 19.88 18.25
C GLY A 2 -10.57 19.45 18.97
N GLU A 3 -10.50 18.18 19.39
CA GLU A 3 -9.31 17.60 20.01
C GLU A 3 -8.27 17.25 18.94
N LEU A 4 -6.99 17.47 19.26
CA LEU A 4 -5.89 17.16 18.37
C LEU A 4 -5.70 15.65 18.27
N VAL A 5 -5.64 15.13 17.04
CA VAL A 5 -5.45 13.71 16.74
C VAL A 5 -4.38 13.52 15.69
N VAL A 6 -3.75 12.35 15.68
CA VAL A 6 -2.82 11.92 14.64
C VAL A 6 -3.46 10.83 13.78
N LEU A 7 -3.19 10.83 12.48
CA LEU A 7 -3.77 9.88 11.53
C LEU A 7 -3.00 8.55 11.44
N GLY A 8 -1.94 8.41 12.25
CA GLY A 8 -1.05 7.26 12.24
C GLY A 8 0.09 7.40 11.23
N ARG A 9 0.71 6.27 10.89
CA ARG A 9 1.85 6.21 9.96
C ARG A 9 1.44 6.70 8.57
N ASN A 10 2.29 7.50 7.93
CA ASN A 10 2.03 8.17 6.66
C ASN A 10 0.75 9.05 6.67
N GLY A 11 0.46 9.65 7.83
CA GLY A 11 -0.69 10.53 7.99
C GLY A 11 -0.69 11.75 7.06
N SER A 12 0.49 12.23 6.65
CA SER A 12 0.61 13.35 5.70
C SER A 12 0.08 12.98 4.31
N ASP A 13 0.48 11.83 3.77
CA ASP A 13 -0.01 11.35 2.48
C ASP A 13 -1.53 11.14 2.55
N TYR A 14 -2.01 10.53 3.64
CA TYR A 14 -3.45 10.33 3.86
C TYR A 14 -4.21 11.66 3.96
N SER A 15 -3.63 12.68 4.59
CA SER A 15 -4.22 14.02 4.65
C SER A 15 -4.36 14.63 3.25
N ALA A 16 -3.33 14.50 2.41
CA ALA A 16 -3.37 14.96 1.02
C ALA A 16 -4.45 14.24 0.21
N ALA A 17 -4.54 12.91 0.33
CA ALA A 17 -5.56 12.11 -0.36
C ALA A 17 -7.00 12.47 0.06
N VAL A 18 -7.23 12.67 1.37
CA VAL A 18 -8.55 13.10 1.88
C VAL A 18 -8.88 14.51 1.40
N LEU A 19 -7.93 15.44 1.45
CA LEU A 19 -8.16 16.80 0.98
C LEU A 19 -8.44 16.84 -0.53
N ALA A 20 -7.71 16.06 -1.33
CA ALA A 20 -7.97 15.90 -2.76
C ALA A 20 -9.39 15.38 -3.01
N ALA A 21 -9.84 14.38 -2.25
CA ALA A 21 -11.21 13.86 -2.32
C ALA A 21 -12.26 14.93 -1.95
N CYS A 22 -12.04 15.69 -0.88
CA CYS A 22 -12.95 16.76 -0.47
C CYS A 22 -13.07 17.87 -1.52
N LEU A 23 -11.97 18.21 -2.18
CA LEU A 23 -11.92 19.26 -3.20
C LEU A 23 -12.30 18.76 -4.60
N ARG A 24 -12.47 17.44 -4.79
CA ARG A 24 -12.57 16.80 -6.11
C ARG A 24 -11.43 17.24 -7.03
N ALA A 25 -10.22 17.20 -6.50
CA ALA A 25 -9.03 17.62 -7.24
C ALA A 25 -8.84 16.76 -8.50
N ASP A 26 -8.31 17.37 -9.56
CA ASP A 26 -7.98 16.65 -10.79
C ASP A 26 -6.84 15.64 -10.60
N CYS A 27 -5.97 15.85 -9.60
CA CYS A 27 -4.84 14.99 -9.26
C CYS A 27 -4.42 15.19 -7.79
N CYS A 28 -3.91 14.12 -7.17
CA CYS A 28 -3.22 14.16 -5.89
C CYS A 28 -1.72 13.90 -6.10
N GLU A 29 -0.87 14.90 -5.93
CA GLU A 29 0.59 14.69 -6.05
C GLU A 29 1.23 14.37 -4.70
N ILE A 30 2.04 13.31 -4.67
CA ILE A 30 2.83 12.94 -3.50
C ILE A 30 4.30 13.10 -3.86
N TRP A 31 4.94 14.06 -3.22
CA TRP A 31 6.33 14.42 -3.44
C TRP A 31 7.21 13.78 -2.35
N THR A 32 8.14 12.93 -2.77
CA THR A 32 9.00 12.09 -1.91
C THR A 32 10.47 12.15 -2.37
N ASP A 33 11.33 11.29 -1.82
CA ASP A 33 12.77 11.20 -2.10
C ASP A 33 13.14 10.21 -3.22
N VAL A 34 12.14 9.66 -3.93
CA VAL A 34 12.31 8.70 -5.03
C VAL A 34 11.53 9.14 -6.28
N ASP A 35 12.01 8.75 -7.46
CA ASP A 35 11.43 9.10 -8.77
C ASP A 35 10.05 8.50 -9.04
N GLY A 36 9.56 7.62 -8.16
CA GLY A 36 8.25 6.99 -8.24
C GLY A 36 8.26 5.59 -7.60
N VAL A 37 7.37 4.73 -8.07
CA VAL A 37 7.31 3.31 -7.68
C VAL A 37 8.17 2.50 -8.65
N TYR A 38 9.04 1.66 -8.10
CA TYR A 38 9.90 0.78 -8.88
C TYR A 38 9.37 -0.66 -8.89
N THR A 39 9.81 -1.46 -9.86
CA THR A 39 9.51 -2.91 -9.96
C THR A 39 9.96 -3.69 -8.72
N CYS A 40 10.96 -3.20 -8.00
CA CYS A 40 11.45 -3.74 -6.72
C CYS A 40 12.27 -2.64 -6.03
N ASP A 41 12.73 -2.87 -4.80
CA ASP A 41 13.54 -1.87 -4.08
C ASP A 41 14.87 -1.61 -4.83
N PRO A 42 15.09 -0.42 -5.41
CA PRO A 42 16.30 -0.11 -6.19
C PRO A 42 17.58 -0.12 -5.33
N ARG A 43 17.44 -0.07 -3.99
CA ARG A 43 18.57 -0.19 -3.06
C ARG A 43 19.05 -1.64 -2.91
N GLN A 44 18.19 -2.61 -3.25
CA GLN A 44 18.49 -4.04 -3.18
C GLN A 44 18.75 -4.64 -4.58
N VAL A 45 18.07 -4.13 -5.61
CA VAL A 45 18.15 -4.63 -6.99
C VAL A 45 18.54 -3.49 -7.93
N PRO A 46 19.79 -3.45 -8.42
CA PRO A 46 20.27 -2.37 -9.30
C PRO A 46 19.49 -2.23 -10.61
N ASP A 47 18.94 -3.33 -11.13
CA ASP A 47 18.17 -3.36 -12.37
C ASP A 47 16.69 -2.97 -12.19
N ALA A 48 16.30 -2.49 -11.01
CA ALA A 48 14.94 -2.05 -10.74
C ALA A 48 14.52 -0.93 -11.70
N ARG A 49 13.33 -1.07 -12.29
CA ARG A 49 12.81 -0.11 -13.29
C ARG A 49 11.70 0.73 -12.69
N LEU A 50 11.68 2.01 -13.04
CA LEU A 50 10.59 2.91 -12.70
C LEU A 50 9.32 2.48 -13.42
N LEU A 51 8.23 2.30 -12.68
CA LEU A 51 6.91 2.05 -13.24
C LEU A 51 6.32 3.37 -13.71
N LYS A 52 5.88 3.43 -14.97
CA LYS A 52 5.22 4.63 -15.51
C LYS A 52 3.83 4.82 -14.90
N SER A 53 3.10 3.72 -14.80
CA SER A 53 1.73 3.71 -14.30
C SER A 53 1.37 2.39 -13.64
N MET A 54 0.41 2.44 -12.72
CA MET A 54 -0.18 1.28 -12.07
C MET A 54 -1.63 1.57 -11.65
N SER A 55 -2.43 0.52 -11.53
CA SER A 55 -3.80 0.64 -11.02
C SER A 55 -3.82 0.91 -9.52
N TYR A 56 -4.93 1.45 -9.01
CA TYR A 56 -5.14 1.59 -7.56
C TYR A 56 -4.99 0.26 -6.81
N GLN A 57 -5.47 -0.85 -7.39
CA GLN A 57 -5.40 -2.17 -6.77
C GLN A 57 -3.96 -2.67 -6.70
N GLU A 58 -3.20 -2.57 -7.79
CA GLU A 58 -1.77 -2.92 -7.80
C GLU A 58 -0.99 -2.10 -6.77
N ALA A 59 -1.27 -0.80 -6.68
CA ALA A 59 -0.62 0.07 -5.71
C ALA A 59 -0.96 -0.33 -4.27
N MET A 60 -2.22 -0.69 -4.01
CA MET A 60 -2.68 -1.10 -2.69
C MET A 60 -2.02 -2.40 -2.23
N GLU A 61 -2.01 -3.42 -3.09
CA GLU A 61 -1.38 -4.71 -2.82
C GLU A 61 0.13 -4.56 -2.60
N LEU A 62 0.82 -3.87 -3.51
CA LEU A 62 2.27 -3.68 -3.41
C LEU A 62 2.64 -2.90 -2.13
N SER A 63 1.83 -1.89 -1.76
CA SER A 63 2.01 -1.11 -0.53
C SER A 63 1.76 -1.95 0.73
N TYR A 64 0.72 -2.80 0.70
CA TYR A 64 0.40 -3.70 1.82
C TYR A 64 1.53 -4.69 2.05
N PHE A 65 2.14 -5.21 0.97
CA PHE A 65 3.21 -6.21 1.04
C PHE A 65 4.64 -5.63 1.15
N GLY A 66 4.78 -4.34 1.46
CA GLY A 66 6.03 -3.76 1.95
C GLY A 66 6.68 -2.70 1.06
N ALA A 67 6.11 -2.35 -0.09
CA ALA A 67 6.57 -1.18 -0.85
C ALA A 67 6.19 0.11 -0.11
N LYS A 68 7.20 0.76 0.48
CA LYS A 68 7.02 1.90 1.39
C LYS A 68 6.69 3.25 0.72
N VAL A 69 6.32 3.25 -0.56
CA VAL A 69 6.10 4.51 -1.32
C VAL A 69 4.79 5.18 -0.94
N LEU A 70 3.73 4.38 -0.70
CA LEU A 70 2.44 4.86 -0.24
C LEU A 70 1.90 3.93 0.84
N HIS A 71 1.11 4.48 1.75
CA HIS A 71 0.39 3.65 2.71
C HIS A 71 -0.97 3.23 2.10
N PRO A 72 -1.45 1.98 2.28
CA PRO A 72 -2.72 1.54 1.71
C PRO A 72 -3.91 2.45 2.03
N ARG A 73 -3.95 3.02 3.25
CA ARG A 73 -4.99 3.99 3.64
C ARG A 73 -5.01 5.26 2.80
N THR A 74 -3.87 5.69 2.25
CA THR A 74 -3.78 6.85 1.35
C THR A 74 -4.41 6.56 0.00
N ILE A 75 -4.38 5.31 -0.45
CA ILE A 75 -4.91 4.91 -1.75
C ILE A 75 -6.45 4.83 -1.72
N THR A 76 -7.04 4.48 -0.58
CA THR A 76 -8.50 4.29 -0.48
C THR A 76 -9.33 5.53 -0.89
N PRO A 77 -9.08 6.76 -0.39
CA PRO A 77 -9.85 7.93 -0.80
C PRO A 77 -9.70 8.23 -2.29
N ILE A 78 -8.47 8.27 -2.80
CA ILE A 78 -8.23 8.60 -4.21
C ILE A 78 -8.86 7.56 -5.15
N ALA A 79 -8.81 6.27 -4.79
CA ALA A 79 -9.46 5.21 -5.55
C ALA A 79 -11.00 5.32 -5.52
N GLN A 80 -11.59 5.60 -4.36
CA GLN A 80 -13.04 5.76 -4.22
C GLN A 80 -13.59 6.91 -5.07
N PHE A 81 -12.86 8.01 -5.15
CA PHE A 81 -13.26 9.20 -5.92
C PHE A 81 -12.66 9.23 -7.34
N GLN A 82 -11.95 8.16 -7.75
CA GLN A 82 -11.28 8.05 -9.06
C GLN A 82 -10.33 9.23 -9.35
N ILE A 83 -9.67 9.74 -8.31
CA ILE A 83 -8.68 10.81 -8.40
C ILE A 83 -7.30 10.18 -8.69
N PRO A 84 -6.65 10.48 -9.82
CA PRO A 84 -5.32 9.98 -10.09
C PRO A 84 -4.32 10.52 -9.06
N CYS A 85 -3.31 9.72 -8.73
CA CYS A 85 -2.24 10.10 -7.83
C CYS A 85 -0.88 9.99 -8.51
N LEU A 86 -0.09 11.05 -8.46
CA LEU A 86 1.23 11.11 -9.09
C LEU A 86 2.33 11.11 -8.02
N ILE A 87 3.19 10.09 -8.04
CA ILE A 87 4.37 10.03 -7.18
C ILE A 87 5.53 10.75 -7.87
N LYS A 88 6.13 11.73 -7.20
CA LYS A 88 7.23 12.54 -7.73
C LYS A 88 8.39 12.66 -6.76
N ASN A 89 9.58 12.98 -7.29
CA ASN A 89 10.78 13.22 -6.49
C ASN A 89 11.04 14.72 -6.30
N THR A 90 11.16 15.18 -5.06
CA THR A 90 11.57 16.57 -4.76
C THR A 90 13.00 16.87 -5.22
N GLY A 91 13.89 15.87 -5.20
CA GLY A 91 15.29 15.99 -5.63
C GLY A 91 15.49 15.83 -7.14
N ASN A 92 14.49 15.33 -7.87
CA ASN A 92 14.51 15.20 -9.32
C ASN A 92 13.14 15.57 -9.93
N PRO A 93 12.74 16.85 -9.93
CA PRO A 93 11.38 17.26 -10.33
C PRO A 93 11.02 16.99 -11.80
N GLN A 94 12.04 16.76 -12.65
CA GLN A 94 11.90 16.44 -14.07
C GLN A 94 11.69 14.95 -14.32
N ALA A 95 11.85 14.09 -13.30
CA ALA A 95 11.49 12.69 -13.41
C ALA A 95 10.00 12.54 -13.78
N PRO A 96 9.65 11.56 -14.64
CA PRO A 96 8.27 11.37 -15.08
C PRO A 96 7.32 10.97 -13.94
N GLY A 97 7.84 10.37 -12.86
CA GLY A 97 7.01 9.89 -11.76
C GLY A 97 6.40 8.51 -12.03
N THR A 98 5.49 8.13 -11.14
CA THR A 98 4.56 7.01 -11.36
C THR A 98 3.13 7.50 -11.18
N LEU A 99 2.28 7.28 -12.19
CA LEU A 99 0.86 7.59 -12.14
C LEU A 99 0.05 6.40 -11.61
N ILE A 100 -0.69 6.60 -10.53
CA ILE A 100 -1.63 5.64 -9.97
C ILE A 100 -3.04 6.07 -10.40
N GLY A 101 -3.76 5.19 -11.10
CA GLY A 101 -5.04 5.55 -11.70
C GLY A 101 -5.99 4.36 -11.95
N ALA A 102 -7.09 4.63 -12.64
CA ALA A 102 -8.07 3.61 -13.03
C ALA A 102 -7.55 2.71 -14.17
N SER A 103 -6.74 3.29 -15.06
CA SER A 103 -6.06 2.61 -16.15
C SER A 103 -4.56 2.60 -15.90
N SER A 104 -3.95 1.42 -15.89
CA SER A 104 -2.51 1.24 -16.04
C SER A 104 -2.18 1.08 -17.52
N ASP A 105 -1.00 1.52 -17.95
CA ASP A 105 -0.48 1.13 -19.25
C ASP A 105 -0.37 -0.40 -19.28
N ASP A 106 -1.04 -0.97 -20.27
CA ASP A 106 -1.25 -2.40 -20.46
C ASP A 106 0.00 -3.04 -21.07
N ASP A 107 1.10 -3.01 -20.31
CA ASP A 107 2.38 -3.62 -20.71
C ASP A 107 2.29 -5.16 -20.80
N ASN A 108 1.11 -5.77 -20.60
CA ASN A 108 0.88 -7.22 -20.56
C ASN A 108 1.88 -7.97 -19.65
N LEU A 109 2.41 -7.28 -18.64
CA LEU A 109 3.35 -7.85 -17.68
C LEU A 109 2.56 -8.60 -16.60
N PRO A 110 2.71 -9.93 -16.48
CA PRO A 110 2.02 -10.70 -15.43
C PRO A 110 2.51 -10.36 -14.01
N VAL A 111 3.68 -9.71 -13.90
CA VAL A 111 4.25 -9.24 -12.63
C VAL A 111 4.73 -7.81 -12.82
N LYS A 112 4.04 -6.85 -12.16
CA LYS A 112 4.42 -5.43 -12.16
C LYS A 112 5.52 -5.11 -11.15
N GLY A 113 5.54 -5.80 -10.02
CA GLY A 113 6.55 -5.56 -9.00
C GLY A 113 6.65 -6.64 -7.94
N ILE A 114 7.77 -6.61 -7.22
CA ILE A 114 8.13 -7.51 -6.14
C ILE A 114 8.43 -6.64 -4.92
N SER A 115 7.73 -6.91 -3.82
CA SER A 115 7.95 -6.26 -2.53
C SER A 115 8.27 -7.31 -1.46
N ASN A 116 8.80 -6.87 -0.32
CA ASN A 116 9.04 -7.73 0.83
C ASN A 116 8.56 -7.09 2.14
N LEU A 117 7.89 -7.91 2.95
CA LEU A 117 7.62 -7.62 4.35
C LEU A 117 8.69 -8.29 5.21
N ASN A 118 9.57 -7.47 5.78
CA ASN A 118 10.56 -7.94 6.75
C ASN A 118 9.92 -8.06 8.14
N ASN A 119 10.59 -8.77 9.06
CA ASN A 119 10.18 -8.95 10.46
C ASN A 119 8.84 -9.69 10.63
N MET A 120 8.59 -10.69 9.77
CA MET A 120 7.45 -11.58 9.86
C MET A 120 7.77 -12.81 10.72
N ALA A 121 6.79 -13.26 11.51
CA ALA A 121 6.84 -14.53 12.23
C ALA A 121 5.73 -15.45 11.71
N MET A 122 6.10 -16.68 11.34
CA MET A 122 5.15 -17.69 10.86
C MET A 122 4.80 -18.65 11.99
N PHE A 123 3.50 -18.80 12.26
CA PHE A 123 2.98 -19.76 13.24
C PHE A 123 2.12 -20.80 12.52
N SER A 124 2.43 -22.08 12.74
CA SER A 124 1.59 -23.19 12.27
C SER A 124 0.82 -23.77 13.45
N VAL A 125 -0.51 -23.74 13.37
CA VAL A 125 -1.40 -24.32 14.38
C VAL A 125 -1.95 -25.63 13.84
N SER A 126 -1.59 -26.73 14.49
CA SER A 126 -2.03 -28.08 14.10
C SER A 126 -2.58 -28.85 15.29
N GLY A 127 -3.44 -29.82 15.02
CA GLY A 127 -3.98 -30.71 16.04
C GLY A 127 -5.23 -31.45 15.58
N PRO A 128 -5.63 -32.56 16.25
CA PRO A 128 -6.77 -33.37 15.85
C PRO A 128 -8.08 -32.58 15.71
N GLY A 129 -8.26 -31.56 16.57
CA GLY A 129 -9.43 -30.70 16.55
C GLY A 129 -9.57 -29.83 15.30
N MET A 130 -8.51 -29.62 14.52
CA MET A 130 -8.60 -28.86 13.26
C MET A 130 -9.44 -29.57 12.20
N LYS A 131 -9.57 -30.90 12.28
CA LYS A 131 -10.41 -31.69 11.38
C LYS A 131 -11.70 -32.07 12.10
N GLY A 132 -12.81 -31.44 11.73
CA GLY A 132 -14.15 -31.86 12.13
C GLY A 132 -14.73 -31.20 13.39
N MET A 133 -14.00 -30.32 14.09
CA MET A 133 -14.62 -29.44 15.10
C MET A 133 -14.91 -28.05 14.54
N ILE A 134 -16.16 -27.61 14.71
CA ILE A 134 -16.60 -26.27 14.38
C ILE A 134 -15.98 -25.28 15.39
N GLY A 135 -15.52 -24.12 14.89
CA GLY A 135 -15.07 -23.00 15.72
C GLY A 135 -13.58 -22.98 16.07
N MET A 136 -12.76 -23.93 15.60
CA MET A 136 -11.31 -23.90 15.88
C MET A 136 -10.63 -22.65 15.33
N ALA A 137 -10.91 -22.26 14.08
CA ALA A 137 -10.38 -21.02 13.52
C ALA A 137 -10.83 -19.79 14.33
N ALA A 138 -12.10 -19.73 14.73
CA ALA A 138 -12.62 -18.64 15.55
C ALA A 138 -11.91 -18.54 16.91
N ARG A 139 -11.61 -19.67 17.56
CA ARG A 139 -10.84 -19.70 18.80
C ARG A 139 -9.42 -19.16 18.61
N VAL A 140 -8.73 -19.55 17.54
CA VAL A 140 -7.38 -19.05 17.23
C VAL A 140 -7.39 -17.54 17.04
N PHE A 141 -8.24 -17.02 16.14
CA PHE A 141 -8.33 -15.58 15.89
C PHE A 141 -8.82 -14.78 17.12
N ALA A 142 -9.70 -15.35 17.95
CA ALA A 142 -10.15 -14.71 19.18
C ALA A 142 -9.05 -14.58 20.24
N VAL A 143 -8.09 -15.51 20.28
CA VAL A 143 -6.91 -15.40 21.17
C VAL A 143 -5.96 -14.34 20.63
N MET A 144 -5.66 -14.36 19.32
CA MET A 144 -4.80 -13.36 18.68
C MET A 144 -5.36 -11.95 18.85
N SER A 145 -6.67 -11.75 18.63
CA SER A 145 -7.34 -10.46 18.80
C SER A 145 -7.25 -9.97 20.24
N ARG A 146 -7.51 -10.83 21.24
CA ARG A 146 -7.37 -10.48 22.67
C ARG A 146 -5.95 -10.09 23.05
N ALA A 147 -4.95 -10.66 22.38
CA ALA A 147 -3.54 -10.31 22.56
C ALA A 147 -3.10 -9.08 21.74
N GLY A 148 -4.00 -8.47 20.95
CA GLY A 148 -3.66 -7.32 20.09
C GLY A 148 -2.74 -7.69 18.92
N ILE A 149 -2.72 -8.95 18.49
CA ILE A 149 -1.87 -9.43 17.40
C ILE A 149 -2.58 -9.21 16.06
N SER A 150 -1.93 -8.47 15.16
CA SER A 150 -2.37 -8.34 13.76
C SER A 150 -1.88 -9.52 12.94
N VAL A 151 -2.78 -10.13 12.16
CA VAL A 151 -2.47 -11.23 11.24
C VAL A 151 -2.37 -10.66 9.83
N VAL A 152 -1.35 -11.08 9.07
CA VAL A 152 -1.09 -10.59 7.70
C VAL A 152 -1.55 -11.60 6.64
N LEU A 153 -1.28 -12.89 6.87
CA LEU A 153 -1.60 -14.05 6.04
C LEU A 153 -2.06 -15.23 6.90
#